data_AF-A0A7X9H7C2-F1
#
_entry.id   AF-A0A7X9H7C2-F1
#
_cell.length_a   1.000
_cell.length_b   1.000
_cell.length_c   1.000
_cell.angle_alpha   90.00
_cell.angle_beta   90.00
_cell.angle_gamma   90.00
#
_symmetry.space_group_name_H-M   'P 1'
#
loop_
_entity.id
_entity.type
_entity.pdbx_description
1 polymer ?
#
loop_
_entity_poly.entity_id
_entity_poly.type
_entity_poly.pdbx_seq_one_letter_code
_entity_poly.pdbx_strand_id
1 'polypeptide(L)'
;AITPTKTPAATPAITPTKTPAATPAITPTKTAKPSPTQTPTETIKFELQAYNHIRAAETKEIQPRIMLVNKGNMTINLHDVKIRYYYTKDQVINEAFTCDWSNIPPSKINGRIVEMASVKTNADSYVEIGFAPDAGFLKPNQRVEIVSRIGNSYALKSITPPYEEWNYMYNQISDYSFNAASSGFVRSYKITVYLSGDLYWGIEP
;
A
#
# COMPACT_ATOMS: atom_id res chain seq x y z
N ALA A 1 -68.76 19.38 -100.83
CA ALA A 1 -67.77 20.40 -100.46
C ALA A 1 -68.09 20.85 -99.04
N ILE A 2 -67.25 20.49 -98.07
CA ILE A 2 -67.51 20.75 -96.65
C ILE A 2 -66.26 21.41 -96.08
N THR A 3 -66.44 22.63 -95.59
CA THR A 3 -65.42 23.60 -95.18
C THR A 3 -64.84 23.23 -93.80
N PRO A 4 -63.52 23.34 -93.58
CA PRO A 4 -62.91 22.99 -92.30
C PRO A 4 -63.07 24.11 -91.26
N THR A 5 -63.55 23.74 -90.07
CA THR A 5 -63.71 24.58 -88.89
C THR A 5 -62.34 24.81 -88.22
N LYS A 6 -61.96 26.08 -88.02
CA LYS A 6 -60.75 26.46 -87.28
C LYS A 6 -61.08 26.64 -85.79
N THR A 7 -60.36 25.90 -84.94
CA THR A 7 -60.37 26.00 -83.48
C THR A 7 -59.69 27.31 -83.02
N PRO A 8 -60.26 28.09 -82.09
CA PRO A 8 -59.60 29.26 -81.53
C PRO A 8 -58.46 28.88 -80.57
N ALA A 9 -57.32 29.56 -80.70
CA ALA A 9 -56.19 29.44 -79.79
C ALA A 9 -56.48 30.15 -78.45
N ALA A 10 -56.15 29.48 -77.34
CA ALA A 10 -56.35 29.98 -75.99
C ALA A 10 -55.27 31.01 -75.60
N THR A 11 -55.70 32.07 -74.92
CA THR A 11 -54.90 33.13 -74.30
C THR A 11 -53.99 32.58 -73.18
N PRO A 12 -52.72 33.03 -73.02
CA PRO A 12 -51.89 32.62 -71.90
C PRO A 12 -52.37 33.30 -70.60
N ALA A 13 -52.66 32.49 -69.57
CA ALA A 13 -52.91 32.95 -68.20
C ALA A 13 -51.59 33.08 -67.42
N ILE A 14 -51.41 34.20 -66.72
CA ILE A 14 -50.25 34.46 -65.86
C ILE A 14 -50.66 34.17 -64.40
N THR A 15 -50.00 33.26 -63.70
CA THR A 15 -50.17 33.05 -62.24
C THR A 15 -48.92 32.40 -61.62
N PRO A 16 -48.71 32.50 -60.29
CA PRO A 16 -47.88 33.51 -59.62
C PRO A 16 -46.54 32.96 -59.09
N THR A 17 -45.57 33.86 -58.87
CA THR A 17 -44.25 33.57 -58.30
C THR A 17 -44.33 33.06 -56.86
N LYS A 18 -43.69 31.94 -56.56
CA LYS A 18 -43.61 31.37 -55.20
C LYS A 18 -42.74 32.25 -54.29
N THR A 19 -43.29 32.70 -53.18
CA THR A 19 -42.55 33.34 -52.08
C THR A 19 -41.59 32.33 -51.43
N PRO A 20 -40.29 32.63 -51.22
CA PRO A 20 -39.39 31.74 -50.51
C PRO A 20 -39.77 31.63 -49.02
N ALA A 21 -39.81 30.41 -48.50
CA ALA A 21 -39.99 30.15 -47.07
C ALA A 21 -38.75 30.61 -46.29
N ALA A 22 -38.93 31.31 -45.16
CA ALA A 22 -37.85 31.74 -44.31
C ALA A 22 -37.12 30.55 -43.66
N THR A 23 -35.79 30.53 -43.79
CA THR A 23 -34.92 29.53 -43.16
C THR A 23 -34.90 29.73 -41.63
N PRO A 24 -35.07 28.68 -40.80
CA PRO A 24 -34.96 28.81 -39.36
C PRO A 24 -33.53 29.17 -38.95
N ALA A 25 -33.37 30.23 -38.16
CA ALA A 25 -32.09 30.68 -37.62
C ALA A 25 -31.62 29.72 -36.52
N ILE A 26 -30.48 29.06 -36.76
CA ILE A 26 -29.79 28.22 -35.78
C ILE A 26 -29.18 29.14 -34.72
N THR A 27 -29.68 29.09 -33.49
CA THR A 27 -29.07 29.82 -32.36
C THR A 27 -27.79 29.07 -31.94
N PRO A 28 -26.61 29.72 -31.89
CA PRO A 28 -25.39 29.06 -31.45
C PRO A 28 -25.48 28.70 -29.96
N THR A 29 -25.51 27.41 -29.65
CA THR A 29 -25.41 26.90 -28.28
C THR A 29 -24.02 27.25 -27.73
N LYS A 30 -23.96 28.02 -26.63
CA LYS A 30 -22.69 28.31 -25.94
C LYS A 30 -22.06 26.99 -25.48
N THR A 31 -20.93 26.63 -26.07
CA THR A 31 -20.11 25.50 -25.65
C THR A 31 -19.67 25.72 -24.20
N ALA A 32 -19.96 24.79 -23.30
CA ALA A 32 -19.50 24.85 -21.92
C ALA A 32 -17.96 24.87 -21.91
N LYS A 33 -17.38 25.85 -21.22
CA LYS A 33 -15.93 25.93 -20.98
C LYS A 33 -15.52 24.63 -20.23
N PRO A 34 -14.50 23.89 -20.68
CA PRO A 34 -14.06 22.70 -19.96
C PRO A 34 -13.67 23.11 -18.54
N SER A 35 -14.30 22.45 -17.56
CA SER A 35 -13.90 22.55 -16.15
C SER A 35 -12.45 22.10 -16.04
N PRO A 36 -11.56 22.82 -15.34
CA PRO A 36 -10.20 22.37 -15.14
C PRO A 36 -10.24 20.99 -14.45
N THR A 37 -9.73 19.96 -15.13
CA THR A 37 -9.48 18.66 -14.53
C THR A 37 -8.40 18.87 -13.47
N GLN A 38 -8.75 18.79 -12.19
CA GLN A 38 -7.76 18.80 -11.12
C GLN A 38 -6.87 17.57 -11.28
N THR A 39 -5.56 17.78 -11.47
CA THR A 39 -4.57 16.69 -11.39
C THR A 39 -4.65 16.12 -9.97
N PRO A 40 -4.83 14.80 -9.79
CA PRO A 40 -4.82 14.21 -8.45
C PRO A 40 -3.50 14.54 -7.75
N THR A 41 -3.56 15.08 -6.54
CA THR A 41 -2.36 15.33 -5.74
C THR A 41 -1.72 14.00 -5.38
N GLU A 42 -0.45 13.81 -5.75
CA GLU A 42 0.32 12.63 -5.36
C GLU A 42 0.44 12.54 -3.84
N THR A 43 0.20 11.36 -3.29
CA THR A 43 0.17 11.10 -1.85
C THR A 43 0.76 9.73 -1.57
N ILE A 44 1.85 9.71 -0.80
CA ILE A 44 2.41 8.49 -0.19
C ILE A 44 1.77 8.33 1.18
N LYS A 45 1.21 7.16 1.44
CA LYS A 45 0.59 6.85 2.73
C LYS A 45 0.65 5.36 2.98
N PHE A 46 1.22 4.96 4.11
CA PHE A 46 1.14 3.58 4.57
C PHE A 46 0.04 3.40 5.60
N GLU A 47 -0.38 2.16 5.77
CA GLU A 47 -1.02 1.65 6.98
C GLU A 47 -0.32 0.36 7.36
N LEU A 48 0.09 0.24 8.63
CA LEU A 48 0.65 -0.98 9.17
C LEU A 48 -0.29 -1.61 10.18
N GLN A 49 -0.56 -2.89 9.97
CA GLN A 49 -1.28 -3.75 10.88
C GLN A 49 -0.35 -4.87 11.34
N ALA A 50 -0.46 -5.27 12.61
CA ALA A 50 0.39 -6.32 13.15
C ALA A 50 -0.27 -7.03 14.33
N TYR A 51 0.24 -8.22 14.62
CA TYR A 51 0.03 -8.91 15.89
C TYR A 51 1.19 -9.87 16.16
N ASN A 52 1.34 -10.29 17.41
CA ASN A 52 2.28 -11.34 17.79
C ASN A 52 1.58 -12.70 17.75
N HIS A 53 2.16 -13.65 17.01
CA HIS A 53 1.62 -15.00 16.96
C HIS A 53 1.82 -15.74 18.28
N ILE A 54 3.02 -15.66 18.87
CA ILE A 54 3.30 -16.06 20.25
C ILE A 54 3.10 -14.84 21.17
N ARG A 55 2.20 -14.97 22.14
CA ARG A 55 1.84 -13.88 23.09
C ARG A 55 2.16 -14.21 24.55
N ALA A 56 2.89 -15.29 24.78
CA ALA A 56 3.41 -15.61 26.11
C ALA A 56 4.40 -14.53 26.55
N ALA A 57 4.48 -14.28 27.86
CA ALA A 57 5.44 -13.33 28.42
C ALA A 57 6.87 -13.72 28.04
N GLU A 58 7.22 -14.99 28.22
CA GLU A 58 8.52 -15.53 27.83
C GLU A 58 8.42 -16.33 26.54
N THR A 59 9.42 -16.20 25.67
CA THR A 59 9.49 -16.96 24.43
C THR A 59 10.92 -17.15 23.96
N LYS A 60 11.19 -18.27 23.29
CA LYS A 60 12.46 -18.51 22.59
C LYS A 60 12.56 -17.82 21.22
N GLU A 61 11.42 -17.33 20.75
CA GLU A 61 11.28 -16.69 19.44
C GLU A 61 10.14 -15.66 19.45
N ILE A 62 10.46 -14.43 19.09
CA ILE A 62 9.47 -13.36 18.89
C ILE A 62 8.88 -13.58 17.49
N GLN A 63 7.55 -13.64 17.39
CA GLN A 63 6.86 -13.93 16.14
C GLN A 63 5.91 -12.80 15.70
N PRO A 64 6.44 -11.67 15.23
CA PRO A 64 5.60 -10.61 14.67
C PRO A 64 5.08 -11.04 13.31
N ARG A 65 3.77 -10.86 13.12
CA ARG A 65 3.12 -10.90 11.82
C ARG A 65 2.74 -9.49 11.43
N ILE A 66 3.25 -9.02 10.30
CA ILE A 66 3.11 -7.64 9.86
C ILE A 66 2.41 -7.61 8.51
N MET A 67 1.49 -6.66 8.34
CA MET A 67 0.85 -6.35 7.08
C MET A 67 1.02 -4.86 6.81
N LEU A 68 1.78 -4.54 5.76
CA LEU A 68 1.97 -3.19 5.26
C LEU A 68 1.06 -2.96 4.06
N VAL A 69 0.25 -1.91 4.10
CA VAL A 69 -0.69 -1.55 3.03
C VAL A 69 -0.33 -0.18 2.48
N ASN A 70 -0.28 -0.04 1.16
CA ASN A 70 -0.21 1.27 0.51
C ASN A 70 -1.62 1.86 0.45
N LYS A 71 -1.88 2.90 1.25
CA LYS A 71 -3.13 3.67 1.28
C LYS A 71 -3.02 5.00 0.54
N GLY A 72 -1.88 5.26 -0.10
CA GLY A 72 -1.66 6.40 -0.98
C GLY A 72 -2.17 6.15 -2.39
N ASN A 73 -1.86 7.07 -3.30
CA ASN A 73 -2.16 6.95 -4.73
C ASN A 73 -0.90 6.82 -5.60
N MET A 74 0.29 6.85 -4.99
CA MET A 74 1.56 6.57 -5.65
C MET A 74 1.93 5.09 -5.56
N THR A 75 2.63 4.58 -6.57
CA THR A 75 3.28 3.26 -6.50
C THR A 75 4.60 3.40 -5.75
N ILE A 76 4.87 2.46 -4.84
CA ILE A 76 6.04 2.50 -3.95
C ILE A 76 6.99 1.38 -4.33
N ASN A 77 8.27 1.68 -4.52
CA ASN A 77 9.30 0.65 -4.65
C ASN A 77 9.58 0.03 -3.28
N LEU A 78 9.41 -1.29 -3.14
CA LEU A 78 9.61 -1.96 -1.86
C LEU A 78 11.05 -1.88 -1.38
N HIS A 79 12.03 -1.80 -2.28
CA HIS A 79 13.44 -1.72 -1.90
C HIS A 79 13.75 -0.53 -0.97
N ASP A 80 13.03 0.57 -1.17
CA ASP A 80 13.19 1.82 -0.42
C ASP A 80 12.48 1.79 0.95
N VAL A 81 11.70 0.73 1.22
CA VAL A 81 10.91 0.58 2.44
C VAL A 81 11.72 -0.14 3.52
N LYS A 82 11.68 0.40 4.75
CA LYS A 82 12.14 -0.28 5.96
C LYS A 82 11.03 -0.32 7.01
N ILE A 83 10.92 -1.43 7.73
CA ILE A 83 9.98 -1.60 8.84
C ILE A 83 10.78 -1.91 10.11
N ARG A 84 10.53 -1.23 11.23
CA ARG A 84 11.20 -1.51 12.50
C ARG A 84 10.24 -2.00 13.56
N TYR A 85 10.57 -3.15 14.14
CA TYR A 85 9.91 -3.72 15.32
C TYR A 85 10.90 -3.62 16.49
N TYR A 86 10.53 -2.85 17.51
CA TYR A 86 11.36 -2.51 18.67
C TYR A 86 11.07 -3.40 19.87
N TYR A 87 12.12 -3.82 20.55
CA TYR A 87 12.06 -4.76 21.66
C TYR A 87 13.28 -4.57 22.58
N THR A 88 13.26 -5.23 23.73
CA THR A 88 14.45 -5.39 24.58
C THR A 88 15.05 -6.76 24.30
N LYS A 89 16.34 -6.84 23.92
CA LYS A 89 16.98 -8.13 23.63
C LYS A 89 17.21 -9.00 24.87
N ASP A 90 17.04 -8.41 26.05
CA ASP A 90 17.34 -9.01 27.34
C ASP A 90 18.79 -9.50 27.42
N GLN A 91 18.98 -10.81 27.54
CA GLN A 91 20.30 -11.47 27.54
C GLN A 91 20.49 -12.39 26.33
N VAL A 92 19.60 -12.30 25.34
CA VAL A 92 19.65 -13.18 24.18
C VAL A 92 20.86 -12.86 23.32
N ILE A 93 21.56 -13.91 22.90
CA ILE A 93 22.74 -13.84 22.03
C ILE A 93 22.45 -14.51 20.68
N ASN A 94 23.32 -14.25 19.70
CA ASN A 94 23.27 -14.88 18.38
C ASN A 94 21.90 -14.73 17.70
N GLU A 95 21.28 -13.56 17.88
CA GLU A 95 19.98 -13.26 17.32
C GLU A 95 20.01 -13.34 15.80
N ALA A 96 18.96 -13.93 15.23
CA ALA A 96 18.76 -14.02 13.80
C ALA A 96 17.29 -13.72 13.47
N PHE A 97 17.08 -13.27 12.24
CA PHE A 97 15.75 -13.07 11.67
C PHE A 97 15.51 -14.10 10.56
N THR A 98 14.29 -14.61 10.49
CA THR A 98 13.80 -15.38 9.34
C THR A 98 12.42 -14.90 8.91
N CYS A 99 12.20 -14.88 7.60
CA CYS A 99 10.87 -14.72 7.00
C CYS A 99 10.38 -16.11 6.57
N ASP A 100 9.46 -16.69 7.34
CA ASP A 100 8.95 -18.04 7.03
C ASP A 100 7.92 -18.00 5.90
N TRP A 101 7.16 -16.90 5.77
CA TRP A 101 6.17 -16.74 4.71
C TRP A 101 5.90 -15.27 4.40
N SER A 102 5.58 -15.00 3.13
CA SER A 102 5.04 -13.73 2.65
C SER A 102 4.22 -13.94 1.38
N ASN A 103 3.36 -12.98 1.05
CA ASN A 103 2.65 -12.93 -0.24
C ASN A 103 3.53 -12.39 -1.39
N ILE A 104 4.76 -11.98 -1.11
CA ILE A 104 5.86 -11.89 -2.09
C ILE A 104 6.88 -13.01 -1.77
N PRO A 105 7.82 -13.34 -2.66
CA PRO A 105 8.78 -14.41 -2.36
C PRO A 105 9.55 -14.12 -1.06
N PRO A 106 9.52 -15.01 -0.05
CA PRO A 106 10.15 -14.76 1.26
C PRO A 106 11.65 -14.45 1.19
N SER A 107 12.35 -15.01 0.19
CA SER A 107 13.76 -14.72 -0.08
C SER A 107 14.06 -13.26 -0.47
N LYS A 108 13.02 -12.47 -0.79
CA LYS A 108 13.13 -11.03 -1.05
C LYS A 108 13.00 -10.19 0.21
N ILE A 109 12.65 -10.78 1.35
CA ILE A 109 12.53 -10.10 2.63
C ILE A 109 13.76 -10.46 3.46
N ASN A 110 14.48 -9.43 3.90
CA ASN A 110 15.62 -9.55 4.80
C ASN A 110 15.31 -8.83 6.11
N GLY A 111 15.99 -9.25 7.17
CA GLY A 111 15.93 -8.57 8.46
C GLY A 111 17.34 -8.40 8.99
N ARG A 112 17.61 -7.20 9.52
CA ARG A 112 18.83 -6.91 10.27
C ARG A 112 18.46 -6.58 11.70
N ILE A 113 19.10 -7.26 12.65
CA ILE A 113 18.97 -6.91 14.07
C ILE A 113 19.95 -5.77 14.37
N VAL A 114 19.46 -4.75 15.05
CA VAL A 114 20.19 -3.52 15.34
C VAL A 114 20.01 -3.17 16.81
N GLU A 115 21.13 -3.09 17.52
CA GLU A 115 21.16 -2.49 18.86
C GLU A 115 21.06 -0.96 18.72
N MET A 116 20.20 -0.35 19.52
CA MET A 116 19.95 1.09 19.50
C MET A 116 21.10 1.84 20.15
N ALA A 117 21.63 2.85 19.47
CA ALA A 117 22.67 3.72 20.03
C ALA A 117 22.19 4.50 21.28
N SER A 118 20.89 4.81 21.34
CA SER A 118 20.23 5.41 22.50
C SER A 118 19.11 4.48 22.96
N VAL A 119 19.35 3.71 24.01
CA VAL A 119 18.34 2.85 24.64
C VAL A 119 17.17 3.71 25.17
N LYS A 120 15.96 3.18 25.02
CA LYS A 120 14.70 3.75 25.51
C LYS A 120 14.02 2.77 26.44
N THR A 121 13.04 3.26 27.19
CA THR A 121 12.17 2.37 27.97
C THR A 121 11.51 1.38 27.01
N ASN A 122 11.65 0.09 27.29
CA ASN A 122 11.09 -1.01 26.51
C ASN A 122 11.65 -1.17 25.07
N ALA A 123 12.79 -0.54 24.77
CA ALA A 123 13.45 -0.68 23.48
C ALA A 123 14.96 -0.42 23.60
N ASP A 124 15.76 -1.48 23.51
CA ASP A 124 17.21 -1.39 23.32
C ASP A 124 17.65 -1.89 21.94
N SER A 125 16.75 -2.55 21.22
CA SER A 125 17.01 -3.22 19.95
C SER A 125 15.80 -3.10 19.02
N TYR A 126 16.06 -3.26 17.73
CA TYR A 126 15.00 -3.46 16.75
C TYR A 126 15.45 -4.42 15.65
N VAL A 127 14.47 -5.15 15.09
CA VAL A 127 14.66 -5.75 13.78
C VAL A 127 14.23 -4.75 12.72
N GLU A 128 15.14 -4.45 11.79
CA GLU A 128 14.86 -3.69 10.58
C GLU A 128 14.59 -4.66 9.43
N ILE A 129 13.32 -4.79 9.07
CA ILE A 129 12.88 -5.58 7.94
C ILE A 129 12.98 -4.72 6.69
N GLY A 130 13.62 -5.24 5.66
CA GLY A 130 13.78 -4.60 4.36
C GLY A 130 13.54 -5.56 3.21
N PHE A 131 13.58 -5.01 2.00
CA PHE A 131 13.29 -5.74 0.78
C PHE A 131 14.47 -5.70 -0.19
N ALA A 132 14.71 -6.80 -0.90
CA ALA A 132 15.74 -6.90 -1.93
C ALA A 132 15.47 -5.90 -3.08
N PRO A 133 16.51 -5.49 -3.85
CA PRO A 133 16.35 -4.54 -4.96
C PRO A 133 15.28 -4.92 -5.99
N ASP A 134 15.05 -6.23 -6.18
CA ASP A 134 14.08 -6.79 -7.11
C ASP A 134 12.83 -7.36 -6.42
N ALA A 135 12.51 -6.90 -5.21
CA ALA A 135 11.29 -7.28 -4.49
C ALA A 135 10.00 -6.76 -5.14
N GLY A 136 10.12 -5.79 -6.06
CA GLY A 136 9.02 -5.22 -6.82
C GLY A 136 8.38 -4.00 -6.16
N PHE A 137 7.12 -3.77 -6.49
CA PHE A 137 6.42 -2.52 -6.15
C PHE A 137 5.12 -2.79 -5.39
N LEU A 138 4.81 -1.91 -4.45
CA LEU A 138 3.55 -1.86 -3.72
C LEU A 138 2.66 -0.78 -4.34
N LYS A 139 1.73 -1.19 -5.22
CA LYS A 139 0.79 -0.27 -5.88
C LYS A 139 -0.28 0.22 -4.88
N PRO A 140 -1.02 1.31 -5.20
CA PRO A 140 -2.15 1.74 -4.39
C PRO A 140 -3.10 0.60 -4.02
N ASN A 141 -3.48 0.54 -2.75
CA ASN A 141 -4.33 -0.48 -2.13
C ASN A 141 -3.76 -1.92 -2.10
N GLN A 142 -2.54 -2.15 -2.60
CA GLN A 142 -1.86 -3.42 -2.41
C GLN A 142 -1.25 -3.52 -1.01
N ARG A 143 -0.94 -4.76 -0.62
CA ARG A 143 -0.34 -5.10 0.67
C ARG A 143 0.81 -6.08 0.53
N VAL A 144 1.75 -6.01 1.45
CA VAL A 144 2.70 -7.09 1.75
C VAL A 144 2.45 -7.59 3.16
N GLU A 145 2.34 -8.89 3.32
CA GLU A 145 2.22 -9.60 4.58
C GLU A 145 3.51 -10.35 4.85
N ILE A 146 4.00 -10.31 6.08
CA ILE A 146 5.28 -10.87 6.51
C ILE A 146 5.02 -11.68 7.77
N VAL A 147 5.33 -12.98 7.68
CA VAL A 147 5.34 -13.91 8.82
C VAL A 147 6.79 -14.19 9.15
N SER A 148 7.22 -13.78 10.32
CA SER A 148 8.62 -13.79 10.70
C SER A 148 8.86 -14.35 12.09
N ARG A 149 10.10 -14.76 12.32
CA ARG A 149 10.63 -15.12 13.63
C ARG A 149 11.94 -14.40 13.87
N ILE A 150 12.11 -13.93 15.10
CA ILE A 150 13.35 -13.36 15.62
C ILE A 150 13.74 -14.22 16.82
N GLY A 151 15.00 -14.64 16.88
CA GLY A 151 15.46 -15.40 18.04
C GLY A 151 16.91 -15.83 17.92
N ASN A 152 17.42 -16.44 19.00
CA ASN A 152 18.71 -17.10 18.96
C ASN A 152 18.75 -18.12 17.81
N SER A 153 19.80 -18.06 16.99
CA SER A 153 19.93 -18.89 15.79
C SER A 153 19.86 -20.41 16.01
N TYR A 154 20.19 -20.91 17.21
CA TYR A 154 19.99 -22.31 17.58
C TYR A 154 18.52 -22.59 17.91
N ALA A 155 17.86 -21.71 18.68
CA ALA A 155 16.46 -21.85 19.07
C ALA A 155 15.51 -21.83 17.85
N LEU A 156 15.86 -21.08 16.80
CA LEU A 156 15.11 -21.02 15.54
C LEU A 156 15.20 -22.30 14.69
N LYS A 157 16.23 -23.12 14.90
CA LYS A 157 16.46 -24.39 14.16
C LYS A 157 15.73 -25.59 14.76
N SER A 158 14.86 -25.40 15.75
CA SER A 158 14.15 -26.47 16.47
C SER A 158 15.09 -27.53 17.08
N ILE A 159 16.30 -27.13 17.45
CA ILE A 159 17.26 -27.93 18.21
C ILE A 159 17.44 -27.32 19.60
N THR A 160 17.83 -28.13 20.59
CA THR A 160 18.15 -27.63 21.94
C THR A 160 19.36 -26.69 21.86
N PRO A 161 19.22 -25.41 22.25
CA PRO A 161 20.36 -24.49 22.28
C PRO A 161 21.41 -24.96 23.29
N PRO A 162 22.71 -24.93 22.97
CA PRO A 162 23.78 -25.31 23.89
C PRO A 162 24.14 -24.15 24.84
N TYR A 163 23.15 -23.46 25.38
CA TYR A 163 23.30 -22.26 26.20
C TYR A 163 22.38 -22.33 27.42
N GLU A 164 22.69 -21.51 28.42
CA GLU A 164 21.76 -21.23 29.53
C GLU A 164 20.47 -20.59 29.03
N GLU A 165 19.36 -20.80 29.73
CA GLU A 165 18.02 -20.41 29.29
C GLU A 165 17.90 -18.92 28.91
N TRP A 166 18.49 -18.03 29.72
CA TRP A 166 18.48 -16.59 29.48
C TRP A 166 19.19 -16.16 28.19
N ASN A 167 20.06 -16.98 27.59
CA ASN A 167 20.76 -16.67 26.35
C ASN A 167 19.89 -16.88 25.09
N TYR A 168 18.68 -17.42 25.24
CA TYR A 168 17.74 -17.62 24.13
C TYR A 168 16.27 -17.35 24.47
N MET A 169 15.95 -16.99 25.72
CA MET A 169 14.61 -16.60 26.14
C MET A 169 14.49 -15.07 26.24
N TYR A 170 13.45 -14.55 25.60
CA TYR A 170 13.04 -13.15 25.67
C TYR A 170 11.88 -12.96 26.65
N ASN A 171 11.77 -11.77 27.22
CA ASN A 171 10.59 -11.26 27.91
C ASN A 171 9.86 -10.24 27.03
N GLN A 172 8.75 -10.66 26.41
CA GLN A 172 7.98 -9.82 25.51
C GLN A 172 7.18 -8.71 26.21
N ILE A 173 6.92 -8.79 27.52
CA ILE A 173 6.12 -7.76 28.22
C ILE A 173 6.88 -6.43 28.29
N SER A 174 8.21 -6.48 28.28
CA SER A 174 9.09 -5.30 28.21
C SER A 174 9.34 -4.81 26.78
N ASP A 175 8.71 -5.39 25.76
CA ASP A 175 8.97 -4.98 24.38
C ASP A 175 8.00 -3.89 23.92
N TYR A 176 8.55 -2.79 23.39
CA TYR A 176 7.77 -1.66 22.91
C TYR A 176 6.74 -2.07 21.85
N SER A 177 7.14 -2.83 20.83
CA SER A 177 6.26 -3.22 19.72
C SER A 177 5.37 -4.43 20.01
N PHE A 178 5.49 -5.07 21.18
CA PHE A 178 4.73 -6.26 21.52
C PHE A 178 3.24 -5.99 21.74
N ASN A 179 2.41 -6.89 21.21
CA ASN A 179 0.97 -6.91 21.42
C ASN A 179 0.53 -8.25 22.00
N ALA A 180 0.30 -8.25 23.32
CA ALA A 180 -0.17 -9.42 24.06
C ALA A 180 -1.64 -9.78 23.83
N ALA A 181 -2.45 -8.85 23.30
CA ALA A 181 -3.90 -8.96 23.31
C ALA A 181 -4.48 -9.52 21.99
N SER A 182 -3.95 -9.08 20.85
CA SER A 182 -4.57 -9.37 19.55
C SER A 182 -4.17 -10.73 18.98
N SER A 183 -5.16 -11.53 18.58
CA SER A 183 -4.97 -12.82 17.88
C SER A 183 -5.02 -12.71 16.35
N GLY A 184 -5.07 -11.50 15.81
CA GLY A 184 -5.13 -11.21 14.38
C GLY A 184 -4.70 -9.77 14.10
N PHE A 185 -4.60 -9.42 12.82
CA PHE A 185 -4.09 -8.11 12.38
C PHE A 185 -4.94 -6.96 12.95
N VAL A 186 -4.28 -6.09 13.70
CA VAL A 186 -4.82 -4.81 14.17
C VAL A 186 -3.86 -3.69 13.79
N ARG A 187 -4.37 -2.48 13.62
CA ARG A 187 -3.52 -1.32 13.37
C ARG A 187 -2.53 -1.13 14.52
N SER A 188 -1.24 -0.97 14.20
CA SER A 188 -0.19 -0.73 15.20
C SER A 188 0.59 0.53 14.86
N TYR A 189 0.73 1.43 15.84
CA TYR A 189 1.60 2.60 15.74
C TYR A 189 2.95 2.39 16.42
N LYS A 190 3.15 1.26 17.11
CA LYS A 190 4.40 0.94 17.80
C LYS A 190 5.41 0.21 16.92
N ILE A 191 5.10 0.06 15.63
CA ILE A 191 5.99 -0.47 14.59
C ILE A 191 6.06 0.62 13.54
N THR A 192 7.28 1.02 13.17
CA THR A 192 7.50 2.17 12.30
C THR A 192 7.82 1.75 10.88
N VAL A 193 7.42 2.56 9.90
CA VAL A 193 7.73 2.37 8.48
C VAL A 193 8.45 3.59 7.96
N TYR A 194 9.57 3.36 7.28
CA TYR A 194 10.36 4.37 6.60
C TYR A 194 10.34 4.14 5.10
N LEU A 195 10.43 5.23 4.35
CA LEU A 195 10.65 5.21 2.90
C LEU A 195 11.84 6.12 2.61
N SER A 196 12.89 5.56 2.01
CA SER A 196 14.14 6.28 1.71
C SER A 196 14.76 7.01 2.92
N GLY A 197 14.53 6.49 4.13
CA GLY A 197 15.05 7.04 5.39
C GLY A 197 14.07 7.92 6.17
N ASP A 198 13.01 8.43 5.53
CA ASP A 198 12.01 9.28 6.18
C ASP A 198 10.91 8.45 6.84
N LEU A 199 10.43 8.86 8.01
CA LEU A 199 9.35 8.19 8.74
C LEU A 199 7.98 8.49 8.11
N TYR A 200 7.27 7.47 7.67
CA TYR A 200 5.92 7.59 7.07
C TYR A 200 4.80 6.94 7.89
N TRP A 201 5.14 6.12 8.89
CA TRP A 201 4.14 5.49 9.76
C TRP A 201 4.74 5.13 11.13
N GLY A 202 3.92 5.23 12.17
CA GLY A 202 4.24 4.80 13.53
C GLY A 202 4.91 5.88 14.36
N ILE A 203 5.28 5.50 15.58
CA ILE A 203 5.90 6.34 16.61
C ILE A 203 7.14 5.59 17.10
N GLU A 204 8.32 6.20 16.92
CA GLU A 204 9.57 5.69 17.51
C GLU A 204 9.50 5.74 19.05
N PRO A 205 10.17 4.80 19.75
CA PRO A 205 10.23 4.79 21.21
C PRO A 205 11.07 5.92 21.83
#